data_AF-A0A0C9S369-F1
#
_entry.id   AF-A0A0C9S369-F1
#
_cell.length_a   1.000
_cell.length_b   1.000
_cell.length_c   1.000
_cell.angle_alpha   90.00
_cell.angle_beta   90.00
_cell.angle_gamma   90.00
#
_symmetry.space_group_name_H-M   'P 1'
#
loop_
_entity.id
_entity.type
_entity.pdbx_description
1 polymer ?
#
loop_
_entity_poly.entity_id
_entity_poly.type
_entity_poly.pdbx_seq_one_letter_code
_entity_poly.pdbx_strand_id
1 'polypeptide(L)'
;MDTESPVIYKKSCLDYYFEKPLRVAGDVRVVFYEKSIGGRLFYACFNTAFITNSLLQLSQRDLDKVGRKGRSICGPGFCVELLFGPSETQYPGLPSHENAEDSF
;
A
#
# COMPACT_ATOMS: atom_id res chain seq x y z
N MET A 1 -30.04 25.96 5.82
CA MET A 1 -29.53 24.58 5.72
C MET A 1 -28.52 24.61 4.60
N ASP A 2 -27.26 24.60 4.99
CA ASP A 2 -26.13 24.84 4.10
C ASP A 2 -25.96 23.68 3.13
N THR A 3 -25.99 24.00 1.84
CA THR A 3 -25.72 23.05 0.75
C THR A 3 -24.23 22.73 0.78
N GLU A 4 -23.85 21.68 1.49
CA GLU A 4 -22.49 21.14 1.41
C GLU A 4 -22.21 20.73 -0.04
N SER A 5 -21.34 21.46 -0.71
CA SER A 5 -20.92 21.16 -2.07
C SER A 5 -20.10 19.86 -2.07
N PRO A 6 -20.51 18.80 -2.79
CA PRO A 6 -19.75 17.55 -2.87
C PRO A 6 -18.37 17.72 -3.56
N VAL A 7 -18.10 18.91 -4.10
CA VAL A 7 -16.80 19.28 -4.71
C VAL A 7 -15.67 19.37 -3.67
N ILE A 8 -15.98 19.59 -2.39
CA ILE A 8 -14.97 19.68 -1.32
C ILE A 8 -14.28 18.33 -1.04
N TYR A 9 -14.90 17.20 -1.43
CA TYR A 9 -14.40 15.84 -1.18
C TYR A 9 -13.71 15.18 -2.38
N LYS A 10 -13.48 15.88 -3.48
CA LYS A 10 -12.67 15.36 -4.60
C LYS A 10 -11.18 15.46 -4.26
N LYS A 11 -10.70 14.67 -3.29
CA LYS A 11 -9.27 14.34 -3.24
C LYS A 11 -8.97 13.58 -4.53
N SER A 12 -8.09 14.14 -5.35
CA SER A 12 -7.54 13.46 -6.53
C SER A 12 -6.58 12.38 -6.05
N CYS A 13 -7.11 11.30 -5.46
CA CYS A 13 -6.31 10.16 -5.03
C CYS A 13 -5.80 9.43 -6.28
N LEU A 14 -4.47 9.32 -6.40
CA LEU A 14 -3.83 8.52 -7.42
C LEU A 14 -3.72 7.10 -6.89
N ASP A 15 -4.80 6.33 -7.05
CA ASP A 15 -4.83 4.95 -6.59
C ASP A 15 -4.13 4.03 -7.59
N TYR A 16 -3.41 3.04 -7.08
CA TYR A 16 -2.80 1.99 -7.87
C TYR A 16 -2.98 0.64 -7.20
N TYR A 17 -3.57 -0.30 -7.94
CA TYR A 17 -3.76 -1.68 -7.51
C TYR A 17 -2.97 -2.60 -8.43
N PHE A 18 -2.17 -3.48 -7.85
CA PHE A 18 -1.54 -4.55 -8.62
C PHE A 18 -2.62 -5.52 -9.11
N GLU A 19 -2.54 -5.98 -10.36
CA GLU A 19 -3.44 -7.00 -10.90
C GLU A 19 -3.44 -8.28 -10.05
N LYS A 20 -2.27 -8.61 -9.49
CA LYS A 20 -2.10 -9.67 -8.50
C LYS A 20 -1.37 -9.10 -7.28
N PRO A 21 -1.83 -9.36 -6.04
CA PRO A 21 -1.15 -8.90 -4.84
C PRO A 21 0.33 -9.30 -4.82
N LEU A 22 1.19 -8.34 -4.52
CA LEU A 22 2.63 -8.57 -4.40
C LEU A 22 2.95 -9.12 -3.01
N ARG A 23 3.51 -10.33 -2.94
CA ARG A 23 4.01 -10.89 -1.68
C ARG A 23 5.29 -10.16 -1.28
N VAL A 24 5.30 -9.59 -0.08
CA VAL A 24 6.45 -8.84 0.49
C VAL A 24 6.78 -9.36 1.88
N ALA A 25 8.07 -9.30 2.26
CA ALA A 25 8.55 -9.69 3.59
C ALA A 25 9.88 -9.00 3.92
N GLY A 26 10.12 -8.70 5.19
CA GLY A 26 11.37 -8.10 5.68
C GLY A 26 11.45 -6.61 5.38
N ASP A 27 12.65 -6.12 5.09
CA ASP A 27 12.90 -4.72 4.74
C ASP A 27 12.51 -4.46 3.27
N VAL A 28 11.49 -3.62 3.09
CA VAL A 28 10.93 -3.27 1.79
C VAL A 28 11.26 -1.83 1.45
N ARG A 29 11.66 -1.58 0.20
CA ARG A 29 11.82 -0.24 -0.36
C ARG A 29 10.86 -0.04 -1.52
N VAL A 30 9.99 0.95 -1.40
CA VAL A 30 9.06 1.35 -2.47
C VAL A 30 9.56 2.66 -3.09
N VAL A 31 9.75 2.68 -4.42
CA VAL A 31 10.27 3.85 -5.14
C VAL A 31 9.24 4.35 -6.13
N PHE A 32 8.98 5.65 -6.11
CA PHE A 32 8.00 6.30 -6.98
C PHE A 32 8.72 7.08 -8.08
N TYR A 33 8.30 6.84 -9.32
CA TYR A 33 8.82 7.50 -10.51
C TYR A 33 7.70 8.22 -11.25
N GLU A 34 8.04 9.32 -11.89
CA GLU A 34 7.16 9.96 -12.84
C GLU A 34 7.23 9.25 -14.20
N LYS A 35 6.06 8.84 -14.71
CA LYS A 35 5.94 8.04 -15.93
C LYS A 35 6.43 8.75 -17.20
N SER A 36 6.28 10.07 -17.31
CA SER A 36 6.53 10.82 -18.55
C SER A 36 8.03 11.09 -18.80
N ILE A 37 8.77 11.51 -17.78
CA ILE A 37 10.18 11.94 -17.90
C ILE A 37 11.13 10.94 -17.22
N GLY A 38 10.60 9.93 -16.51
CA GLY A 38 11.39 8.87 -15.88
C GLY A 38 12.14 9.29 -14.61
N GLY A 39 11.81 10.47 -14.05
CA GLY A 39 12.47 11.00 -12.86
C GLY A 39 11.97 10.35 -11.56
N ARG A 40 12.89 10.04 -10.64
CA ARG A 40 12.53 9.62 -9.27
C ARG A 40 11.87 10.78 -8.51
N LEU A 41 10.73 10.51 -7.88
CA LEU A 41 10.02 11.45 -7.04
C LEU A 41 10.51 11.36 -5.59
N PHE A 42 10.37 10.17 -4.99
CA PHE A 42 10.75 9.85 -3.62
C PHE A 42 10.78 8.32 -3.43
N TYR A 43 11.21 7.83 -2.27
CA TYR A 43 11.01 6.45 -1.85
C TYR A 43 10.68 6.38 -0.36
N ALA A 44 10.21 5.22 0.08
CA ALA A 44 10.05 4.89 1.48
C ALA A 44 10.67 3.51 1.75
N CYS A 45 11.25 3.35 2.93
CA CYS A 45 11.72 2.08 3.44
C CYS A 45 10.94 1.74 4.72
N PHE A 46 10.47 0.50 4.83
CA PHE A 46 9.79 0.01 6.02
C PHE A 46 10.04 -1.50 6.15
N ASN A 47 9.92 -2.03 7.36
CA ASN A 47 9.97 -3.48 7.58
C ASN A 47 8.55 -4.03 7.81
N THR A 48 8.20 -5.11 7.14
CA THR A 48 6.86 -5.70 7.21
C THR A 48 6.50 -6.22 8.60
N ALA A 49 7.48 -6.50 9.47
CA ALA A 49 7.25 -6.94 10.84
C ALA A 49 6.61 -5.86 11.73
N PHE A 50 6.71 -4.58 11.36
CA PHE A 50 6.12 -3.47 12.12
C PHE A 50 4.75 -3.03 11.60
N ILE A 51 4.22 -3.70 10.56
CA ILE A 51 2.89 -3.41 10.03
C ILE A 51 1.87 -4.08 10.96
N THR A 52 1.29 -3.29 11.85
CA THR A 52 0.33 -3.79 12.85
C THR A 52 -1.11 -3.83 12.33
N ASN A 53 -1.42 -2.99 11.35
CA ASN A 53 -2.73 -2.88 10.72
C ASN A 53 -2.56 -3.06 9.21
N SER A 54 -3.62 -3.43 8.49
CA SER A 54 -3.62 -3.56 7.01
C SER A 54 -3.31 -2.27 6.23
N LEU A 55 -2.90 -1.19 6.90
CA LEU A 55 -2.64 0.12 6.32
C LEU A 55 -1.36 0.72 6.94
N LEU A 56 -0.42 1.11 6.08
CA LEU A 56 0.72 1.96 6.42
C LEU A 56 0.54 3.32 5.76
N GLN A 57 0.44 4.38 6.57
CA GLN A 57 0.32 5.75 6.09
C GLN A 57 1.65 6.48 6.31
N LEU A 58 2.18 7.09 5.27
CA LEU A 58 3.44 7.80 5.26
C LEU A 58 3.19 9.26 4.88
N SER A 59 3.57 10.18 5.75
CA SER A 59 3.57 11.61 5.46
C SER A 59 4.78 12.00 4.61
N GLN A 60 4.81 13.22 4.09
CA GLN A 60 5.99 13.75 3.40
C GLN A 60 7.29 13.65 4.22
N ARG A 61 7.21 13.69 5.56
CA ARG A 61 8.38 13.60 6.45
C ARG A 61 8.97 12.20 6.52
N ASP A 62 8.18 11.19 6.20
CA ASP A 62 8.58 9.78 6.23
C ASP A 62 9.16 9.34 4.86
N LEU A 63 9.12 10.22 3.86
CA LEU A 63 9.60 9.96 2.52
C LEU A 63 11.04 10.43 2.35
N ASP A 64 11.85 9.57 1.72
CA ASP A 64 13.25 9.84 1.44
C ASP A 64 13.47 10.43 0.05
N LYS A 65 14.56 11.19 -0.06
CA LYS A 65 15.04 11.82 -1.30
C LYS A 65 13.94 12.54 -2.08
N VAL A 66 13.02 13.18 -1.37
CA VAL A 66 12.01 14.07 -1.94
C VAL A 66 12.71 15.26 -2.60
N GLY A 67 12.98 15.14 -3.90
CA GLY A 67 13.67 16.16 -4.69
C GLY A 67 12.80 17.40 -4.92
N ARG A 68 13.31 18.39 -5.67
CA ARG A 68 12.50 19.58 -6.05
C ARG A 68 11.16 19.20 -6.68
N LYS A 69 11.18 18.20 -7.58
CA LYS A 69 10.00 17.71 -8.27
C LYS A 69 9.02 16.94 -7.36
N GLY A 70 9.56 16.14 -6.44
CA GLY A 70 8.75 15.51 -5.38
C GLY A 70 8.08 16.58 -4.50
N ARG A 71 8.83 17.59 -4.08
CA ARG A 71 8.28 18.69 -3.25
C ARG A 71 7.22 19.52 -3.96
N SER A 72 7.32 19.71 -5.28
CA SER A 72 6.28 20.46 -6.03
C SER A 72 4.96 19.72 -6.14
N ILE A 73 4.94 18.39 -5.99
CA ILE A 73 3.71 17.58 -6.01
C ILE A 73 3.22 17.21 -4.60
N CYS A 74 4.12 17.17 -3.62
CA CYS A 74 3.79 16.90 -2.22
C CYS A 74 3.36 18.20 -1.52
N GLY A 75 2.08 18.54 -1.60
CA GLY A 75 1.49 19.61 -0.79
C GLY A 75 1.44 19.28 0.72
N PRO A 76 0.99 20.21 1.58
CA PRO A 76 1.02 20.05 3.04
C PRO A 76 0.27 18.82 3.57
N GLY A 77 -0.76 18.36 2.85
CA GLY A 77 -1.55 17.18 3.18
C GLY A 77 -1.15 15.93 2.39
N PHE A 78 0.02 15.93 1.75
CA PHE A 78 0.47 14.78 0.97
C PHE A 78 0.77 13.59 1.87
N CYS A 79 0.22 12.44 1.49
CA CYS A 79 0.51 11.16 2.12
C CYS A 79 0.53 10.04 1.07
N VAL A 80 1.24 8.96 1.41
CA VAL A 80 1.22 7.68 0.70
C VAL A 80 0.57 6.66 1.61
N GLU A 81 -0.42 5.96 1.08
CA GLU A 81 -1.13 4.89 1.78
C GLU A 81 -0.80 3.55 1.11
N LEU A 82 -0.27 2.61 1.88
CA LEU A 82 0.04 1.26 1.44
C LEU A 82 -0.88 0.29 2.15
N LEU A 83 -1.65 -0.47 1.36
CA LEU A 83 -2.62 -1.45 1.84
C LEU A 83 -2.01 -2.86 1.81
N PHE A 84 -2.17 -3.60 2.90
CA PHE A 84 -1.62 -4.94 3.08
C PHE A 84 -2.73 -5.93 3.45
N GLY A 85 -2.78 -7.04 2.72
CA GLY A 85 -3.55 -8.22 3.11
C GLY A 85 -2.69 -9.22 3.90
N PRO A 86 -3.30 -10.19 4.58
CA PRO A 86 -2.57 -11.28 5.20
C PRO A 86 -1.77 -12.05 4.14
N SER A 87 -0.55 -12.49 4.49
CA SER A 87 0.19 -13.38 3.61
C SER A 87 -0.51 -14.73 3.58
N GLU A 88 -0.91 -15.22 2.41
CA GLU A 88 -1.30 -16.61 2.26
C GLU A 88 -0.12 -17.49 2.69
N THR A 89 -0.21 -18.07 3.88
CA THR A 89 0.55 -19.25 4.21
C THR A 89 -0.07 -20.38 3.40
N GLN A 90 0.51 -20.70 2.26
CA GLN A 90 0.35 -22.04 1.70
C GLN A 90 0.93 -23.00 2.73
N TYR A 91 0.11 -23.44 3.68
CA TYR A 91 0.40 -24.67 4.43
C TYR A 91 0.15 -25.81 3.45
N PRO A 92 1.17 -26.56 3.01
CA PRO A 92 0.94 -27.79 2.30
C PRO A 92 0.44 -28.81 3.33
N GLY A 93 -0.86 -29.06 3.35
CA GLY A 93 -1.45 -30.22 4.01
C GLY A 93 -2.00 -29.99 5.41
N LEU A 94 -3.28 -29.62 5.48
CA LEU A 94 -4.20 -30.25 6.43
C LEU A 94 -5.44 -30.61 5.62
N PRO A 95 -5.73 -31.90 5.38
CA PRO A 95 -7.00 -32.29 4.82
C PRO A 95 -8.09 -31.89 5.82
N SER A 96 -9.10 -31.16 5.35
CA SER A 96 -10.35 -30.93 6.04
C SER A 96 -10.93 -32.27 6.46
N HIS A 97 -11.00 -32.51 7.76
CA HIS A 97 -11.53 -33.75 8.35
C HIS A 97 -13.06 -33.72 8.30
N GLU A 98 -13.63 -33.83 7.11
CA GLU A 98 -15.04 -34.14 6.87
C GLU A 98 -15.10 -35.23 5.80
N ASN A 99 -15.19 -36.47 6.28
CA ASN A 99 -15.73 -37.68 5.64
C ASN A 99 -14.94 -38.92 6.09
N ALA A 100 -15.20 -39.36 7.31
CA ALA A 100 -15.03 -40.75 7.69
C ALA A 100 -16.42 -41.31 7.96
N GLU A 101 -17.18 -41.53 6.88
CA GLU A 101 -18.32 -42.44 6.90
C GLU A 101 -17.81 -43.83 6.48
N ASP A 102 -18.16 -44.80 7.33
CA ASP A 102 -18.16 -46.26 7.16
C ASP A 102 -17.83 -46.83 5.78
N SER A 103 -16.84 -47.74 5.73
CA SER A 103 -16.97 -49.06 5.07
C SER A 103 -15.72 -49.95 5.28
N PHE A 104 -15.83 -50.95 6.16
CA PHE A 104 -15.74 -52.40 5.89
C PHE A 104 -15.84 -53.19 7.21
#